data_AF-A0A6G2PTV9-F1
#
_entry.id   AF-A0A6G2PTV9-F1
#
_cell.length_a   1.000
_cell.length_b   1.000
_cell.length_c   1.000
_cell.angle_alpha   90.00
_cell.angle_beta   90.00
_cell.angle_gamma   90.00
#
_symmetry.space_group_name_H-M   'P 1'
#
loop_
_entity.id
_entity.type
_entity.pdbx_description
1 polymer ?
#
loop_
_entity_poly.entity_id
_entity_poly.type
_entity_poly.pdbx_seq_one_letter_code
_entity_poly.pdbx_strand_id
1 'polypeptide(L)'
;ADRAAADLGLTPEQIRADWDTARLAGLVEVHGDSARPGWRLRAWDRDDSAVLRGWVALFDAWSLALPEPEAHETAAVAEAVSAMPQVLSFLQLSAGPVPVEQLLDLLQQRVIELR
;
A
#
# COMPACT_ATOMS: atom_id res chain seq x y z
N ALA A 1 17.31 1.61 12.31
CA ALA A 1 17.34 2.85 11.51
C ALA A 1 18.38 2.74 10.41
N ASP A 2 19.67 2.62 10.73
CA ASP A 2 20.77 2.71 9.74
C ASP A 2 20.69 1.71 8.57
N ARG A 3 20.26 0.47 8.83
CA ARG A 3 20.05 -0.53 7.78
C ARG A 3 18.92 -0.14 6.82
N ALA A 4 17.75 0.21 7.35
CA ALA A 4 16.60 0.63 6.55
C ALA A 4 16.88 1.94 5.80
N ALA A 5 17.66 2.84 6.40
CA ALA A 5 18.14 4.06 5.76
C ALA A 5 18.98 3.73 4.51
N ALA A 6 19.92 2.79 4.62
CA ALA A 6 20.71 2.32 3.49
C ALA A 6 19.86 1.63 2.41
N ASP A 7 18.94 0.75 2.81
CA ASP A 7 18.10 -0.01 1.87
C ASP A 7 17.09 0.87 1.11
N LEU A 8 16.61 1.95 1.75
CA LEU A 8 15.58 2.84 1.19
C LEU A 8 16.13 4.17 0.66
N GLY A 9 17.44 4.41 0.78
CA GLY A 9 18.06 5.68 0.37
C GLY A 9 17.61 6.89 1.19
N LEU A 10 17.25 6.69 2.45
CA LEU A 10 16.76 7.71 3.39
C LEU A 10 17.78 7.96 4.50
N THR A 11 17.62 9.05 5.26
CA THR A 11 18.45 9.27 6.46
C THR A 11 17.92 8.47 7.65
N PRO A 12 18.77 8.12 8.62
CA PRO A 12 18.33 7.49 9.87
C PRO A 12 17.30 8.34 10.65
N GLU A 13 17.33 9.67 10.56
CA GLU A 13 16.29 10.53 11.14
C GLU A 13 14.95 10.38 10.43
N GLN A 14 14.93 10.37 9.09
CA GLN A 14 13.70 10.18 8.31
C GLN A 14 13.05 8.83 8.65
N ILE A 15 13.85 7.76 8.68
CA ILE A 15 13.36 6.42 9.06
C ILE A 15 12.74 6.41 10.47
N ARG A 16 13.32 7.12 11.44
CA ARG A 16 12.76 7.19 12.80
C ARG A 16 11.43 7.95 12.81
N ALA A 17 11.32 9.05 12.09
CA ALA A 17 10.09 9.83 11.98
C ALA A 17 8.97 9.03 11.29
N ASP A 18 9.30 8.31 10.23
CA ASP A 18 8.36 7.44 9.51
C ASP A 18 7.90 6.26 10.38
N TRP A 19 8.82 5.66 11.15
CA TRP A 19 8.48 4.61 12.11
C TRP A 19 7.59 5.10 13.25
N ASP A 20 7.82 6.32 13.77
CA ASP A 20 6.95 6.91 14.79
C ASP A 20 5.53 7.15 14.23
N THR A 21 5.45 7.63 12.99
CA THR A 21 4.17 7.82 12.28
C THR A 21 3.46 6.48 12.06
N ALA A 22 4.17 5.48 11.57
CA ALA A 22 3.64 4.14 11.35
C ALA A 22 3.22 3.45 12.67
N ARG A 23 3.93 3.74 13.78
CA ARG A 23 3.57 3.27 15.12
C ARG A 23 2.25 3.90 15.60
N LEU A 24 2.10 5.22 15.44
CA LEU A 24 0.85 5.92 15.76
C LEU A 24 -0.32 5.42 14.90
N ALA A 25 -0.04 5.09 13.64
CA ALA A 25 -1.00 4.46 12.72
C ALA A 25 -1.24 2.97 13.00
N GLY A 26 -0.59 2.36 14.01
CA GLY A 26 -0.78 0.95 14.38
C GLY A 26 -0.30 -0.05 13.33
N LEU A 27 0.52 0.39 12.36
CA LEU A 27 1.10 -0.44 11.30
C LEU A 27 2.32 -1.21 11.77
N VAL A 28 3.08 -0.65 12.71
CA VAL A 28 4.27 -1.29 13.29
C VAL A 28 4.19 -1.28 14.80
N GLU A 29 4.58 -2.39 15.40
CA GLU A 29 4.80 -2.53 16.83
C GLU A 29 6.31 -2.61 17.07
N VAL A 30 6.85 -1.63 17.80
CA VAL A 30 8.25 -1.64 18.21
C VAL A 30 8.37 -2.44 19.51
N HIS A 31 9.15 -3.53 19.46
CA HIS A 31 9.51 -4.35 20.60
C HIS A 31 11.04 -4.35 20.76
N GLY A 32 11.53 -3.61 21.76
CA GLY A 32 12.97 -3.44 21.98
C GLY A 32 13.64 -2.76 20.79
N ASP A 33 14.59 -3.45 20.16
CA ASP A 33 15.33 -3.02 18.99
C ASP A 33 14.73 -3.49 17.66
N SER A 34 13.61 -4.21 17.70
CA SER A 34 12.93 -4.78 16.53
C SER A 34 11.57 -4.14 16.27
N ALA A 35 11.25 -3.89 15.01
CA ALA A 35 9.90 -3.54 14.58
C ALA A 35 9.23 -4.77 13.96
N ARG A 36 7.97 -5.01 14.31
CA ARG A 36 7.13 -6.07 13.74
C ARG A 36 5.88 -5.45 13.12
N PRO A 37 5.23 -6.12 12.15
CA PRO A 37 3.90 -5.71 11.70
C PRO A 37 2.95 -5.58 12.90
N GLY A 38 2.34 -4.40 13.03
CA GLY A 38 1.40 -4.08 14.09
C GLY A 38 0.08 -4.82 13.91
N TRP A 39 -0.74 -4.82 14.96
CA TRP A 39 -2.02 -5.55 15.00
C TRP A 39 -2.95 -5.27 13.81
N ARG A 40 -2.87 -4.09 13.18
CA ARG A 40 -3.64 -3.78 11.97
C ARG A 40 -3.18 -4.59 10.76
N LEU A 41 -1.88 -4.88 10.63
CA LEU A 41 -1.32 -5.65 9.52
C LEU A 41 -1.33 -7.18 9.76
N ARG A 42 -1.79 -7.64 10.93
CA ARG A 42 -1.94 -9.08 11.18
C ARG A 42 -3.28 -9.56 10.61
N ALA A 43 -3.24 -10.23 9.46
CA ALA A 43 -4.35 -11.07 9.03
C ALA A 43 -4.47 -12.24 10.02
N TRP A 44 -5.61 -12.37 10.70
CA TRP A 44 -5.93 -13.60 11.42
C TRP A 44 -6.40 -14.64 10.41
N ASP A 45 -5.83 -15.84 10.45
CA ASP A 45 -6.06 -16.96 9.51
C ASP A 45 -7.54 -17.33 9.25
N ARG A 46 -8.48 -16.78 10.01
CA ARG A 46 -9.93 -17.06 9.92
C ARG A 46 -10.83 -15.83 9.99
N ASP A 47 -10.28 -14.62 9.97
CA ASP A 47 -11.08 -13.39 10.02
C ASP A 47 -10.87 -12.60 8.72
N ASP A 48 -11.74 -12.83 7.74
CA ASP A 48 -11.76 -12.05 6.50
C ASP A 48 -11.92 -10.54 6.79
N SER A 49 -12.55 -10.17 7.90
CA SER A 49 -12.64 -8.78 8.34
C SER A 49 -11.31 -8.24 8.85
N ALA A 50 -10.41 -9.09 9.34
CA ALA A 50 -9.04 -8.69 9.70
C ALA A 50 -8.20 -8.37 8.47
N VAL A 51 -8.35 -9.14 7.39
CA VAL A 51 -7.73 -8.84 6.09
C VAL A 51 -8.21 -7.48 5.59
N LEU A 52 -9.52 -7.22 5.64
CA LEU A 52 -10.09 -5.92 5.28
C LEU A 52 -9.54 -4.78 6.17
N ARG A 53 -9.48 -4.96 7.49
CA ARG A 53 -8.91 -3.96 8.41
C ARG A 53 -7.42 -3.69 8.12
N GLY A 54 -6.66 -4.70 7.71
CA GLY A 54 -5.26 -4.53 7.34
C GLY A 54 -5.06 -3.78 6.04
N TRP A 55 -5.90 -4.04 5.03
CA TRP A 55 -5.93 -3.24 3.82
C TRP A 55 -6.33 -1.79 4.09
N VAL A 56 -7.37 -1.56 4.89
CA VAL A 56 -7.79 -0.21 5.29
C VAL A 56 -6.66 0.52 6.00
N ALA A 57 -6.00 -0.12 6.97
CA ALA A 57 -4.88 0.49 7.69
C ALA A 57 -3.71 0.85 6.76
N LEU A 58 -3.39 -0.02 5.81
CA LEU A 58 -2.37 0.24 4.81
C LEU A 58 -2.73 1.45 3.94
N PHE A 59 -3.95 1.52 3.41
CA PHE A 59 -4.39 2.63 2.57
C PHE A 59 -4.50 3.96 3.34
N ASP A 60 -4.97 3.93 4.59
CA ASP A 60 -5.01 5.12 5.46
C ASP A 60 -3.59 5.66 5.68
N ALA A 61 -2.65 4.78 6.02
CA ALA A 61 -1.26 5.19 6.23
C ALA A 61 -0.57 5.65 4.95
N TRP A 62 -0.84 5.01 3.82
CA TRP A 62 -0.36 5.44 2.51
C TRP A 62 -0.85 6.84 2.18
N SER A 63 -2.13 7.12 2.43
CA SER A 63 -2.73 8.45 2.20
C SER A 63 -2.15 9.53 3.12
N LEU A 64 -1.63 9.15 4.29
CA LEU A 64 -0.92 10.08 5.20
C LEU A 64 0.53 10.31 4.79
N ALA A 65 1.18 9.29 4.22
CA ALA A 65 2.60 9.33 3.85
C ALA A 65 2.83 9.93 2.45
N LEU A 66 1.89 9.73 1.53
CA LEU A 66 1.96 10.26 0.17
C LEU A 66 1.12 11.55 0.08
N PRO A 67 1.71 12.70 -0.26
CA PRO A 67 0.94 13.93 -0.45
C PRO A 67 -0.12 13.72 -1.53
N GLU A 68 -1.32 14.28 -1.31
CA GLU A 68 -2.41 14.22 -2.29
C GLU A 68 -1.91 14.79 -3.62
N PRO A 69 -1.91 14.00 -4.71
CA PRO A 69 -1.48 14.51 -5.99
C PRO A 69 -2.46 15.59 -6.47
N GLU A 70 -2.01 16.49 -7.34
CA GLU A 70 -2.86 17.55 -7.89
C GLU A 70 -4.20 16.98 -8.39
N ALA A 71 -5.29 17.72 -8.14
CA ALA A 71 -6.66 17.23 -8.26
C ALA A 71 -6.88 16.37 -9.51
N HIS A 72 -7.08 15.08 -9.30
CA HIS A 72 -7.49 14.16 -10.36
C HIS A 72 -8.99 14.31 -10.58
N GLU A 73 -9.43 14.22 -11.84
CA GLU A 73 -10.86 14.21 -12.16
C GLU A 73 -11.56 13.07 -11.40
N THR A 74 -12.65 13.36 -10.68
CA THR A 74 -13.40 12.37 -9.90
C THR A 74 -13.82 11.16 -10.75
N ALA A 75 -14.07 11.37 -12.04
CA ALA A 75 -14.36 10.30 -13.00
C ALA A 75 -13.18 9.33 -13.16
N ALA A 76 -11.95 9.83 -13.27
CA ALA A 76 -10.75 9.00 -13.38
C ALA A 76 -10.53 8.13 -12.14
N VAL A 77 -10.85 8.64 -10.95
CA VAL A 77 -10.80 7.86 -9.69
C VAL A 77 -11.81 6.72 -9.69
N ALA A 78 -13.06 7.00 -10.10
CA ALA A 78 -14.11 5.98 -10.18
C ALA A 78 -13.78 4.88 -11.21
N GLU A 79 -13.25 5.27 -12.37
CA GLU A 79 -12.77 4.36 -13.43
C GLU A 79 -11.64 3.46 -12.92
N ALA A 80 -10.66 4.02 -12.21
CA ALA A 80 -9.54 3.25 -11.63
C ALA A 80 -10.00 2.24 -10.57
N VAL A 81 -10.93 2.63 -9.69
CA VAL A 81 -11.54 1.72 -8.70
C VAL A 81 -12.30 0.59 -9.39
N SER A 82 -13.03 0.90 -10.46
CA SER A 82 -13.78 -0.09 -11.25
C SER A 82 -12.87 -1.10 -11.95
N ALA A 83 -11.67 -0.68 -12.37
CA ALA A 83 -10.67 -1.55 -13.01
C ALA A 83 -9.93 -2.49 -12.03
N MET A 84 -9.97 -2.21 -10.73
CA MET A 84 -9.17 -2.92 -9.71
C MET A 84 -9.38 -4.45 -9.64
N PRO A 85 -10.61 -4.99 -9.76
CA PRO A 85 -10.82 -6.44 -9.73
C PRO A 85 -10.03 -7.21 -10.81
N GLN A 86 -9.85 -6.60 -11.99
CA GLN A 86 -9.10 -7.23 -13.08
C GLN A 86 -7.59 -7.20 -12.81
N VAL A 87 -7.07 -6.11 -12.24
CA VAL A 87 -5.67 -6.03 -11.81
C VAL A 87 -5.37 -7.08 -10.76
N LEU A 88 -6.24 -7.21 -9.74
CA LEU A 88 -6.10 -8.22 -8.69
C LEU A 88 -6.14 -9.64 -9.26
N SER A 89 -7.04 -9.90 -10.22
CA SER A 89 -7.11 -11.18 -10.92
C SER A 89 -5.82 -11.46 -11.70
N PHE A 90 -5.28 -10.47 -12.40
CA PHE A 90 -4.03 -10.61 -13.14
C PHE A 90 -2.83 -10.87 -12.23
N LEU A 91 -2.71 -10.12 -11.12
CA LEU A 91 -1.65 -10.34 -10.12
C LEU A 91 -1.74 -11.75 -9.51
N GLN A 92 -2.95 -12.21 -9.19
CA GLN A 92 -3.17 -13.54 -8.65
C GLN A 92 -2.78 -14.64 -9.64
N LEU A 93 -3.11 -14.47 -10.93
CA LEU A 93 -2.81 -15.44 -11.97
C LEU A 93 -1.33 -15.44 -12.41
N SER A 94 -0.65 -14.29 -12.27
CA SER A 94 0.75 -14.14 -12.67
C SER A 94 1.71 -14.94 -11.79
N ALA A 95 1.29 -15.32 -10.58
CA ALA A 95 2.04 -16.18 -9.65
C ALA A 95 3.52 -15.78 -9.47
N GLY A 96 3.81 -14.47 -9.50
CA GLY A 96 5.15 -13.91 -9.49
C GLY A 96 5.17 -12.39 -9.62
N PRO A 97 6.35 -11.76 -9.53
CA PRO A 97 6.49 -10.32 -9.68
C PRO A 97 6.07 -9.88 -11.09
N VAL A 98 5.21 -8.87 -11.16
CA VAL A 98 4.74 -8.26 -12.39
C VAL A 98 5.41 -6.90 -12.55
N PRO A 99 5.99 -6.58 -13.73
CA PRO A 99 6.54 -5.25 -13.99
C PRO A 99 5.47 -4.15 -13.85
N VAL A 100 5.82 -3.05 -13.21
CA VAL A 100 4.90 -1.92 -12.98
C VAL A 100 4.32 -1.39 -14.29
N GLU A 101 5.14 -1.26 -15.34
CA GLU A 101 4.68 -0.81 -16.66
C GLU A 101 3.54 -1.68 -17.22
N GLN A 102 3.61 -3.00 -17.02
CA GLN A 102 2.58 -3.92 -17.50
C GLN A 102 1.26 -3.76 -16.71
N LEU A 103 1.35 -3.41 -15.42
CA LEU A 103 0.16 -3.10 -14.61
C LEU A 103 -0.47 -1.78 -15.04
N LEU A 104 0.35 -0.78 -15.35
CA LEU A 104 -0.10 0.52 -15.84
C LEU A 104 -0.78 0.40 -17.21
N ASP A 105 -0.19 -0.35 -18.14
CA ASP A 105 -0.77 -0.62 -19.45
C ASP A 105 -2.16 -1.30 -19.33
N LEU A 106 -2.28 -2.30 -18.46
CA LEU A 106 -3.52 -3.01 -18.21
C LEU A 106 -4.59 -2.09 -17.63
N LEU A 107 -4.22 -1.27 -16.64
CA LEU A 107 -5.10 -0.28 -16.03
C LEU A 107 -5.57 0.77 -17.05
N GLN A 108 -4.64 1.30 -17.84
CA GLN A 108 -4.94 2.32 -18.84
C GLN A 108 -5.87 1.78 -19.92
N GLN A 109 -5.62 0.57 -20.43
CA GLN A 109 -6.52 -0.09 -21.38
C GLN A 109 -7.92 -0.26 -20.78
N ARG A 110 -8.00 -0.64 -19.50
CA ARG A 110 -9.31 -0.82 -18.86
C ARG A 110 -10.08 0.45 -18.62
N VAL A 111 -9.41 1.52 -18.24
CA VAL A 111 -10.03 2.84 -18.09
C VAL A 111 -10.58 3.32 -19.44
N ILE A 112 -9.85 3.10 -20.54
CA ILE A 112 -10.33 3.42 -21.91
C ILE A 112 -11.59 2.61 -22.24
N GLU A 113 -11.65 1.33 -21.89
CA GLU A 113 -12.81 0.47 -22.16
C GLU A 113 -14.06 0.81 -21.31
N LEU A 114 -13.88 1.54 -20.20
CA LEU A 114 -14.97 1.95 -19.29
C LEU A 114 -15.57 3.33 -19.63
N ARG A 115 -14.95 4.11 -20.52
CA ARG A 115 -15.46 5.38 -21.05
C ARG A 115 -16.35 5.18 -22.27
#